data_AF-A0A2D0SGY3-F1
#
_entry.id   AF-A0A2D0SGY3-F1
#
_cell.length_a   1.000
_cell.length_b   1.000
_cell.length_c   1.000
_cell.angle_alpha   90.00
_cell.angle_beta   90.00
_cell.angle_gamma   90.00
#
_symmetry.space_group_name_H-M   'P 1'
#
loop_
_entity.id
_entity.type
_entity.pdbx_description
1 polymer ?
#
loop_
_entity_poly.entity_id
_entity_poly.type
_entity_poly.pdbx_seq_one_letter_code
_entity_poly.pdbx_strand_id
1 'polypeptide(L)'
;MFKLDLPADESSVRAVERRQAAEVARRKRIFNTRNRVIGLDVHALDQQVAKKREREKAERQREMAYGALCISMDQKLMTQQREEAERKRELAQELVQDWAIYQRSEDSRDADINYNHQGGPDVSLVDQESLGPASMQVFEGEGVGENERRKFQMEQNERILRAQREEREKRQKVQKHKELVGGLELIQQDLRAIHLDALEEECKKAALIALKSYNQVQAEERQERERQDKQKHEGLDLAEILQMVTSDLLTECPEVAVKEGMGSAEAPRVLPDRWKGMSSEELNAIYRQRAEQRADRERQRQREKQSNLAWDLQQLEQARQQEEEERRVRELERERRARLDQYNQQLAREQQEHQKYLNNDLYTNRPTVRYFSQFSASSR
;
A
#
# COMPACT_ATOMS: atom_id res chain seq x y z
N MET A 1 -44.38 -1.88 -42.05
CA MET A 1 -43.60 -1.01 -41.14
C MET A 1 -42.43 -0.44 -41.93
N PHE A 2 -42.59 0.77 -42.47
CA PHE A 2 -41.54 1.42 -43.25
C PHE A 2 -40.62 2.19 -42.31
N LYS A 3 -39.33 1.80 -42.29
CA LYS A 3 -38.28 2.53 -41.58
C LYS A 3 -38.06 3.85 -42.32
N LEU A 4 -38.32 4.95 -41.62
CA LEU A 4 -38.02 6.31 -42.08
C LEU A 4 -36.56 6.60 -41.73
N ASP A 5 -35.67 6.40 -42.69
CA ASP A 5 -34.27 6.81 -42.59
C ASP A 5 -34.20 8.33 -42.80
N LEU A 6 -34.11 9.09 -41.70
CA LEU A 6 -33.81 10.52 -41.72
C LEU A 6 -32.38 10.73 -42.24
N PRO A 7 -32.11 11.72 -43.12
CA PRO A 7 -30.77 11.99 -43.62
C PRO A 7 -29.85 12.39 -42.47
N ALA A 8 -28.70 11.71 -42.37
CA ALA A 8 -27.69 12.01 -41.36
C ALA A 8 -27.19 13.46 -41.52
N ASP A 9 -27.12 14.19 -40.40
CA ASP A 9 -26.73 15.60 -40.34
C ASP A 9 -25.27 15.80 -40.79
N GLU A 10 -25.05 16.27 -42.02
CA GLU A 10 -23.73 16.39 -42.66
C GLU A 10 -22.71 17.20 -41.84
N SER A 11 -23.19 18.16 -41.03
CA SER A 11 -22.35 18.96 -40.13
C SER A 11 -21.70 18.10 -39.05
N SER A 12 -22.47 17.15 -38.50
CA SER A 12 -22.00 16.21 -37.48
C SER A 12 -20.93 15.26 -38.03
N VAL A 13 -21.12 14.77 -39.25
CA VAL A 13 -20.16 13.88 -39.94
C VAL A 13 -18.84 14.61 -40.19
N ARG A 14 -18.87 15.83 -40.74
CA ARG A 14 -17.66 16.65 -40.96
C ARG A 14 -16.96 17.04 -39.66
N ALA A 15 -17.69 17.17 -38.55
CA ALA A 15 -17.11 17.43 -37.24
C ALA A 15 -16.39 16.18 -36.69
N VAL A 16 -16.98 15.00 -36.89
CA VAL A 16 -16.37 13.72 -36.52
C VAL A 16 -15.11 13.44 -37.33
N GLU A 17 -15.14 13.66 -38.64
CA GLU A 17 -13.98 13.51 -39.53
C GLU A 17 -12.84 14.47 -39.14
N ARG A 18 -13.16 15.72 -38.80
CA ARG A 18 -12.16 16.68 -38.29
C ARG A 18 -11.53 16.20 -36.98
N ARG A 19 -12.32 15.66 -36.06
CA ARG A 19 -11.80 15.09 -34.80
C ARG A 19 -10.92 13.87 -35.06
N GLN A 20 -11.33 12.98 -35.96
CA GLN A 20 -10.54 11.81 -36.34
C GLN A 20 -9.23 12.21 -37.01
N ALA A 21 -9.25 13.18 -37.94
CA ALA A 21 -8.05 13.69 -38.59
C ALA A 21 -7.09 14.37 -37.58
N ALA A 22 -7.64 15.16 -36.64
CA ALA A 22 -6.87 15.78 -35.57
C ALA A 22 -6.26 14.74 -34.61
N GLU A 23 -7.00 13.69 -34.26
CA GLU A 23 -6.47 12.59 -33.45
C GLU A 23 -5.41 11.77 -34.20
N VAL A 24 -5.56 11.52 -35.49
CA VAL A 24 -4.52 10.86 -36.29
C VAL A 24 -3.23 11.71 -36.32
N ALA A 25 -3.35 13.02 -36.48
CA ALA A 25 -2.21 13.94 -36.43
C ALA A 25 -1.59 14.04 -35.02
N ARG A 26 -2.41 13.98 -33.97
CA ARG A 26 -1.98 13.96 -32.57
C ARG A 26 -1.27 12.65 -32.23
N ARG A 27 -1.82 11.50 -32.64
CA ARG A 27 -1.25 10.17 -32.47
C ARG A 27 0.14 10.09 -33.09
N LYS A 28 0.33 10.59 -34.31
CA LYS A 28 1.65 10.66 -34.96
C LYS A 28 2.70 11.43 -34.14
N ARG A 29 2.29 12.44 -33.37
CA ARG A 29 3.18 13.23 -32.49
C ARG A 29 3.47 12.55 -31.16
N ILE A 30 2.44 12.00 -30.51
CA ILE A 30 2.57 11.37 -29.18
C ILE A 30 3.35 10.06 -29.23
N PHE A 31 3.14 9.25 -30.28
CA PHE A 31 3.77 7.94 -30.42
C PHE A 31 5.20 8.01 -30.97
N ASN A 32 5.65 9.16 -31.47
CA ASN A 32 7.05 9.37 -31.84
C ASN A 32 7.83 9.86 -30.60
N THR A 33 8.60 8.97 -29.99
CA THR A 33 9.37 9.23 -28.76
C THR A 33 10.37 10.38 -28.92
N ARG A 34 11.00 10.50 -30.10
CA ARG A 34 11.98 11.57 -30.38
C ARG A 34 11.32 12.94 -30.45
N ASN A 35 10.20 13.06 -31.18
CA ASN A 35 9.46 14.32 -31.27
C ASN A 35 8.81 14.72 -29.93
N ARG A 36 8.52 13.74 -29.06
CA ARG A 36 8.00 13.99 -27.70
C ARG A 36 9.05 14.56 -26.75
N VAL A 37 10.29 14.10 -26.86
CA VAL A 37 11.40 14.57 -26.00
C VAL A 37 12.05 15.83 -26.57
N ILE A 38 12.20 15.94 -27.89
CA ILE A 38 12.87 17.04 -28.60
C ILE A 38 11.99 17.48 -29.78
N GLY A 39 10.91 18.19 -29.47
CA GLY A 39 10.00 18.75 -30.47
C GLY A 39 10.50 20.08 -31.02
N LEU A 40 11.36 20.05 -32.04
CA LEU A 40 11.90 21.24 -32.70
C LEU A 40 11.43 21.31 -34.16
N ASP A 41 10.86 22.45 -34.54
CA ASP A 41 10.54 22.76 -35.93
C ASP A 41 11.71 23.55 -36.55
N VAL A 42 12.66 22.79 -37.11
CA VAL A 42 13.89 23.35 -37.71
C VAL A 42 13.57 24.32 -38.84
N HIS A 43 12.56 24.02 -39.67
CA HIS A 43 12.18 24.89 -40.77
C HIS A 43 11.64 26.23 -40.27
N ALA A 44 10.77 26.22 -39.25
CA ALA A 44 10.24 27.45 -38.66
C ALA A 44 11.36 28.29 -38.02
N LEU A 45 12.32 27.64 -37.33
CA LEU A 45 13.46 28.32 -36.73
C LEU A 45 14.38 28.95 -37.80
N ASP A 46 14.66 28.24 -38.89
CA ASP A 46 15.45 28.76 -40.01
C ASP A 46 14.79 29.99 -40.65
N GLN A 47 13.46 29.96 -40.81
CA GLN A 47 12.70 31.14 -41.29
C GLN A 47 12.78 32.31 -40.30
N GLN A 48 12.72 32.07 -38.99
CA GLN A 48 12.86 33.12 -37.98
C GLN A 48 14.26 33.74 -37.99
N VAL A 49 15.30 32.92 -38.11
CA VAL A 49 16.70 33.38 -38.22
C VAL A 49 16.89 34.20 -39.50
N ALA A 50 16.34 33.76 -40.64
CA ALA A 50 16.38 34.52 -41.89
C ALA A 50 15.70 35.89 -41.74
N LYS A 51 14.48 35.93 -41.19
CA LYS A 51 13.75 37.19 -40.93
C LYS A 51 14.52 38.12 -39.99
N LYS A 52 15.17 37.59 -38.95
CA LYS A 52 15.99 38.38 -38.03
C LYS A 52 17.19 39.00 -38.76
N ARG A 53 17.89 38.22 -39.59
CA ARG A 53 19.02 38.71 -40.40
C ARG A 53 18.60 39.79 -41.39
N GLU A 54 17.42 39.65 -42.01
CA GLU A 54 16.88 40.68 -42.91
C GLU A 54 16.56 41.98 -42.17
N ARG A 55 15.96 41.91 -40.97
CA ARG A 55 15.72 43.08 -40.13
C ARG A 55 17.01 43.78 -39.74
N GLU A 56 18.01 43.04 -39.26
CA GLU A 56 19.32 43.61 -38.90
C GLU A 56 20.00 44.28 -40.11
N LYS A 57 19.92 43.69 -41.30
CA LYS A 57 20.45 44.31 -42.53
C LYS A 57 19.72 45.61 -42.87
N ALA A 58 18.39 45.63 -42.76
CA ALA A 58 17.59 46.82 -43.02
C ALA A 58 17.87 47.94 -42.00
N GLU A 59 18.05 47.60 -40.72
CA GLU A 59 18.42 48.55 -39.67
C GLU A 59 19.81 49.14 -39.93
N ARG A 60 20.82 48.31 -40.24
CA ARG A 60 22.16 48.80 -40.61
C ARG A 60 22.12 49.71 -41.83
N GLN A 61 21.31 49.40 -42.85
CA GLN A 61 21.16 50.28 -44.01
C GLN A 61 20.52 51.62 -43.65
N ARG A 62 19.55 51.63 -42.73
CA ARG A 62 18.95 52.88 -42.20
C ARG A 62 19.98 53.70 -41.43
N GLU A 63 20.73 53.07 -40.53
CA GLU A 63 21.79 53.74 -39.77
C GLU A 63 22.85 54.36 -40.69
N MET A 64 23.29 53.63 -41.71
CA MET A 64 24.23 54.15 -42.72
C MET A 64 23.64 55.34 -43.49
N ALA A 65 22.37 55.29 -43.86
CA ALA A 65 21.69 56.39 -44.55
C ALA A 65 21.57 57.64 -43.65
N TYR A 66 21.24 57.46 -42.36
CA TYR A 66 21.22 58.55 -41.39
C TYR A 66 22.62 59.15 -41.18
N GLY A 67 23.64 58.30 -41.05
CA GLY A 67 25.04 58.76 -40.93
C GLY A 67 25.48 59.59 -42.14
N ALA A 68 25.15 59.15 -43.35
CA ALA A 68 25.43 59.91 -44.58
C ALA A 68 24.68 61.25 -44.62
N LEU A 69 23.43 61.27 -44.17
CA LEU A 69 22.64 62.51 -44.08
C LEU A 69 23.26 63.50 -43.10
N CYS A 70 23.66 63.05 -41.90
CA CYS A 70 24.33 63.90 -40.91
C CYS A 70 25.59 64.54 -41.48
N ILE A 71 26.46 63.76 -42.12
CA ILE A 71 27.69 64.27 -42.76
C ILE A 71 27.36 65.33 -43.82
N SER A 72 26.31 65.12 -44.63
CA SER A 72 25.90 66.10 -45.64
C SER A 72 25.36 67.41 -45.04
N MET A 73 24.69 67.33 -43.90
CA MET A 73 24.18 68.51 -43.19
C MET A 73 25.33 69.28 -42.52
N ASP A 74 26.27 68.57 -41.90
CA ASP A 74 27.46 69.19 -41.30
C ASP A 74 28.28 69.93 -42.37
N GLN A 75 28.46 69.33 -43.55
CA GLN A 75 29.14 70.00 -44.66
C GLN A 75 28.44 71.30 -45.09
N LYS A 76 27.10 71.29 -45.19
CA LYS A 76 26.31 72.49 -45.53
C LYS A 76 26.42 73.57 -44.45
N LEU A 77 26.41 73.18 -43.18
CA LEU A 77 26.57 74.13 -42.08
C LEU A 77 27.96 74.78 -42.11
N MET A 78 29.00 73.99 -42.38
CA MET A 78 30.38 74.50 -42.50
C MET A 78 30.55 75.45 -43.69
N THR A 79 29.90 75.19 -44.84
CA THR A 79 29.94 76.12 -45.98
C THR A 79 29.21 77.42 -45.64
N GLN A 80 28.03 77.36 -45.00
CA GLN A 80 27.28 78.54 -44.58
C GLN A 80 28.07 79.41 -43.59
N GLN A 81 28.73 78.80 -42.60
CA GLN A 81 29.55 79.53 -41.64
C GLN A 81 30.73 80.25 -42.31
N ARG A 82 31.35 79.63 -43.33
CA ARG A 82 32.44 80.25 -44.09
C ARG A 82 31.94 81.45 -44.89
N GLU A 83 30.83 81.30 -45.62
CA GLU A 83 30.24 82.39 -46.39
C GLU A 83 29.81 83.57 -45.50
N GLU A 84 29.22 83.30 -44.32
CA GLU A 84 28.88 84.35 -43.36
C GLU A 84 30.11 85.08 -42.83
N ALA A 85 31.20 84.35 -42.56
CA ALA A 85 32.45 84.95 -42.12
C ALA A 85 33.10 85.82 -43.21
N GLU A 86 33.02 85.40 -44.48
CA GLU A 86 33.48 86.18 -45.63
C GLU A 86 32.66 87.46 -45.81
N ARG A 87 31.32 87.36 -45.81
CA ARG A 87 30.42 88.54 -45.88
C ARG A 87 30.70 89.55 -44.75
N LYS A 88 30.95 89.07 -43.53
CA LYS A 88 31.33 89.95 -42.40
C LYS A 88 32.67 90.66 -42.63
N ARG A 89 33.63 90.00 -43.26
CA ARG A 89 34.94 90.60 -43.59
C ARG A 89 34.79 91.64 -44.70
N GLU A 90 34.02 91.34 -45.74
CA GLU A 90 33.71 92.28 -46.84
C GLU A 90 33.03 93.53 -46.29
N LEU A 91 31.96 93.37 -45.50
CA LEU A 91 31.26 94.48 -44.86
C LEU A 91 32.19 95.33 -43.98
N ALA A 92 33.09 94.69 -43.22
CA ALA A 92 34.05 95.41 -42.40
C ALA A 92 35.07 96.19 -43.25
N GLN A 93 35.49 95.65 -44.39
CA GLN A 93 36.39 96.34 -45.32
C GLN A 93 35.69 97.51 -46.02
N GLU A 94 34.45 97.35 -46.44
CA GLU A 94 33.62 98.42 -46.99
C GLU A 94 33.43 99.54 -45.98
N LEU A 95 33.08 99.21 -44.73
CA LEU A 95 32.90 100.19 -43.66
C LEU A 95 34.17 101.00 -43.37
N VAL A 96 35.34 100.36 -43.38
CA VAL A 96 36.64 101.04 -43.22
C VAL A 96 36.95 101.96 -44.40
N GLN A 97 36.61 101.54 -45.64
CA GLN A 97 36.76 102.39 -46.82
C GLN A 97 35.81 103.59 -46.77
N ASP A 98 34.56 103.38 -46.35
CA ASP A 98 33.57 104.44 -46.18
C ASP A 98 34.00 105.46 -45.11
N TRP A 99 34.54 105.00 -43.98
CA TRP A 99 35.11 105.87 -42.96
C TRP A 99 36.29 106.70 -43.50
N ALA A 100 37.19 106.07 -44.26
CA ALA A 100 38.33 106.76 -44.86
C ALA A 100 37.94 107.81 -45.90
N ILE A 101 36.85 107.59 -46.64
CA ILE A 101 36.42 108.47 -47.73
C ILE A 101 35.53 109.61 -47.22
N TYR A 102 34.55 109.31 -46.34
CA TYR A 102 33.45 110.21 -45.98
C TYR A 102 33.42 110.66 -44.51
N GLN A 103 34.27 110.13 -43.64
CA GLN A 103 34.33 110.49 -42.21
C GLN A 103 35.73 110.96 -41.79
N ARG A 104 36.38 111.77 -42.63
CA ARG A 104 37.65 112.39 -42.27
C ARG A 104 37.39 113.47 -41.23
N SER A 105 38.30 113.63 -40.27
CA SER A 105 38.21 114.68 -39.24
C SER A 105 38.20 116.09 -39.82
N GLU A 106 38.74 116.26 -41.03
CA GLU A 106 38.84 117.53 -41.76
C GLU A 106 37.51 117.94 -42.43
N ASP A 107 36.60 116.99 -42.69
CA ASP A 107 35.31 117.24 -43.34
C ASP A 107 34.18 117.54 -42.33
N SER A 108 34.52 117.67 -41.05
CA SER A 108 33.58 117.97 -39.96
C SER A 108 33.14 119.43 -40.00
N ARG A 109 31.86 119.67 -39.70
CA ARG A 109 31.22 121.00 -39.73
C ARG A 109 31.77 121.98 -38.69
N ASP A 110 32.53 121.46 -37.71
CA ASP A 110 33.15 122.17 -36.59
C ASP A 110 34.70 122.19 -36.70
N ALA A 111 35.25 121.97 -37.90
CA ALA A 111 36.70 121.95 -38.12
C ALA A 111 37.38 123.30 -37.80
N ASP A 112 36.65 124.41 -37.91
CA ASP A 112 37.06 125.74 -37.48
C ASP A 112 37.10 125.91 -35.94
N ILE A 113 36.28 125.14 -35.20
CA ILE A 113 36.23 125.14 -33.74
C ILE A 113 37.41 124.38 -33.12
N ASN A 114 37.78 123.23 -33.68
CA ASN A 114 38.79 122.36 -33.06
C ASN A 114 40.24 122.75 -33.36
N TYR A 115 40.52 123.44 -34.46
CA TYR A 115 41.90 123.75 -34.85
C TYR A 115 42.30 125.23 -34.71
N ASN A 116 41.35 126.15 -34.46
CA ASN A 116 41.62 127.58 -34.28
C ASN A 116 40.70 128.26 -33.25
N HIS A 117 40.79 127.89 -31.96
CA HIS A 117 40.12 128.64 -30.90
C HIS A 117 41.08 129.26 -29.88
N GLN A 118 41.27 130.57 -30.03
CA GLN A 118 41.43 131.48 -28.89
C GLN A 118 40.02 131.97 -28.48
N GLY A 119 39.61 131.72 -27.24
CA GLY A 119 38.43 132.36 -26.59
C GLY A 119 37.62 131.38 -25.74
N GLY A 120 37.03 131.72 -24.59
CA GLY A 120 36.82 133.00 -23.88
C GLY A 120 36.53 132.73 -22.37
N PRO A 121 36.13 133.73 -21.57
CA PRO A 121 36.05 133.60 -20.11
C PRO A 121 34.92 132.67 -19.64
N ASP A 122 35.26 131.81 -18.69
CA ASP A 122 34.43 130.74 -18.13
C ASP A 122 33.28 131.29 -17.27
N VAL A 123 32.05 130.83 -17.52
CA VAL A 123 30.79 131.33 -16.90
C VAL A 123 30.44 130.56 -15.61
N SER A 124 31.40 129.82 -15.06
CA SER A 124 31.20 128.90 -13.94
C SER A 124 31.21 129.57 -12.54
N LEU A 125 31.01 130.89 -12.46
CA LEU A 125 31.00 131.68 -11.21
C LEU A 125 29.63 132.35 -10.94
N VAL A 126 28.53 131.59 -11.03
CA VAL A 126 27.22 132.07 -10.55
C VAL A 126 26.64 131.05 -9.58
N ASP A 127 26.38 131.51 -8.35
CA ASP A 127 25.83 130.69 -7.27
C ASP A 127 24.42 130.17 -7.63
N GLN A 128 24.26 128.85 -7.47
CA GLN A 128 23.15 128.01 -7.92
C GLN A 128 21.79 128.40 -7.28
N GLU A 129 21.80 129.17 -6.19
CA GLU A 129 20.60 129.66 -5.50
C GLU A 129 19.94 130.86 -6.20
N SER A 130 20.61 131.51 -7.16
CA SER A 130 20.11 132.70 -7.88
C SER A 130 19.40 132.40 -9.21
N LEU A 131 19.40 131.14 -9.64
CA LEU A 131 18.95 130.71 -10.96
C LEU A 131 17.53 130.13 -10.90
N GLY A 132 16.56 130.86 -11.45
CA GLY A 132 15.18 130.38 -11.61
C GLY A 132 14.98 129.47 -12.83
N PRO A 133 13.82 128.81 -12.98
CA PRO A 133 13.53 127.87 -14.07
C PRO A 133 13.60 128.49 -15.49
N ALA A 134 13.64 129.82 -15.61
CA ALA A 134 13.81 130.53 -16.88
C ALA A 134 15.26 130.58 -17.40
N SER A 135 16.26 130.37 -16.55
CA SER A 135 17.68 130.40 -16.97
C SER A 135 18.08 129.17 -17.77
N MET A 136 17.30 128.07 -17.68
CA MET A 136 17.61 126.76 -18.26
C MET A 136 18.99 126.19 -17.89
N GLN A 137 19.58 126.65 -16.78
CA GLN A 137 20.92 126.23 -16.34
C GLN A 137 20.91 125.10 -15.30
N VAL A 138 19.76 124.83 -14.65
CA VAL A 138 19.61 123.76 -13.65
C VAL A 138 18.29 123.04 -13.92
N PHE A 139 18.32 121.70 -14.05
CA PHE A 139 17.13 120.87 -14.22
C PHE A 139 17.01 119.84 -13.10
N GLU A 140 15.85 119.75 -12.44
CA GLU A 140 15.60 118.77 -11.37
C GLU A 140 15.72 117.30 -11.82
N GLY A 141 15.65 117.05 -13.14
CA GLY A 141 15.85 115.74 -13.75
C GLY A 141 17.30 115.36 -14.03
N GLU A 142 18.29 116.20 -13.70
CA GLU A 142 19.73 115.92 -13.90
C GLU A 142 20.28 114.80 -13.00
N GLY A 143 19.45 114.28 -12.08
CA GLY A 143 19.81 113.11 -11.29
C GLY A 143 20.84 113.38 -10.19
N VAL A 144 20.93 114.63 -9.72
CA VAL A 144 21.76 114.99 -8.56
C VAL A 144 21.33 114.15 -7.35
N GLY A 145 22.15 113.18 -6.95
CA GLY A 145 21.86 112.22 -5.86
C GLY A 145 21.39 110.82 -6.30
N GLU A 146 21.24 110.54 -7.59
CA GLU A 146 20.88 109.19 -8.09
C GLU A 146 21.91 108.13 -7.68
N ASN A 147 23.19 108.49 -7.66
CA ASN A 147 24.27 107.61 -7.23
C ASN A 147 24.13 107.19 -5.77
N GLU A 148 23.69 108.08 -4.88
CA GLU A 148 23.46 107.78 -3.46
C GLU A 148 22.22 106.90 -3.28
N ARG A 149 21.14 107.21 -4.02
CA ARG A 149 19.92 106.39 -4.05
C ARG A 149 20.19 104.98 -4.55
N ARG A 150 21.02 104.83 -5.60
CA ARG A 150 21.45 103.55 -6.16
C ARG A 150 22.32 102.77 -5.19
N LYS A 151 23.25 103.43 -4.48
CA LYS A 151 24.04 102.81 -3.40
C LYS A 151 23.13 102.27 -2.29
N PHE A 152 22.16 103.07 -1.82
CA PHE A 152 21.22 102.63 -0.78
C PHE A 152 20.36 101.42 -1.23
N GLN A 153 19.88 101.42 -2.49
CA GLN A 153 19.16 100.28 -3.06
C GLN A 153 20.05 99.03 -3.19
N MET A 154 21.31 99.18 -3.59
CA MET A 154 22.28 98.08 -3.63
C MET A 154 22.52 97.50 -2.24
N GLU A 155 22.70 98.34 -1.21
CA GLU A 155 22.86 97.87 0.17
C GLU A 155 21.62 97.12 0.69
N GLN A 156 20.41 97.61 0.40
CA GLN A 156 19.18 96.90 0.75
C GLN A 156 19.07 95.55 0.06
N ASN A 157 19.33 95.51 -1.25
CA ASN A 157 19.32 94.25 -2.02
C ASN A 157 20.36 93.26 -1.49
N GLU A 158 21.56 93.74 -1.15
CA GLU A 158 22.59 92.90 -0.57
C GLU A 158 22.15 92.30 0.77
N ARG A 159 21.53 93.10 1.66
CA ARG A 159 21.00 92.60 2.95
C ARG A 159 19.92 91.54 2.74
N ILE A 160 18.98 91.78 1.83
CA ILE A 160 17.90 90.82 1.53
C ILE A 160 18.47 89.52 0.95
N LEU A 161 19.39 89.61 -0.01
CA LEU A 161 20.00 88.44 -0.64
C LEU A 161 20.85 87.63 0.36
N ARG A 162 21.57 88.29 1.26
CA ARG A 162 22.29 87.62 2.36
C ARG A 162 21.32 86.87 3.27
N ALA A 163 20.23 87.50 3.71
CA ALA A 163 19.21 86.86 4.54
C ALA A 163 18.57 85.64 3.86
N GLN A 164 18.21 85.75 2.57
CA GLN A 164 17.67 84.63 1.79
C GLN A 164 18.67 83.47 1.65
N ARG A 165 19.96 83.78 1.42
CA ARG A 165 21.01 82.77 1.34
C ARG A 165 21.16 82.01 2.65
N GLU A 166 21.24 82.72 3.77
CA GLU A 166 21.34 82.11 5.09
C GLU A 166 20.13 81.23 5.43
N GLU A 167 18.92 81.69 5.10
CA GLU A 167 17.70 80.90 5.31
C GLU A 167 17.71 79.62 4.46
N ARG A 168 18.11 79.73 3.18
CA ARG A 168 18.24 78.58 2.29
C ARG A 168 19.27 77.57 2.81
N GLU A 169 20.41 78.04 3.29
CA GLU A 169 21.44 77.19 3.89
C GLU A 169 20.93 76.48 5.15
N LYS A 170 20.21 77.18 6.03
CA LYS A 170 19.57 76.58 7.22
C LYS A 170 18.58 75.49 6.82
N ARG A 171 17.70 75.75 5.85
CA ARG A 171 16.75 74.76 5.33
C ARG A 171 17.48 73.55 4.74
N GLN A 172 18.54 73.76 3.99
CA GLN A 172 19.34 72.68 3.41
C GLN A 172 20.02 71.83 4.49
N LYS A 173 20.56 72.45 5.55
CA LYS A 173 21.14 71.72 6.70
C LYS A 173 20.10 70.87 7.41
N VAL A 174 18.91 71.43 7.66
CA VAL A 174 17.79 70.69 8.28
C VAL A 174 17.36 69.51 7.39
N GLN A 175 17.28 69.72 6.07
CA GLN A 175 16.91 68.66 5.13
C GLN A 175 17.94 67.55 5.08
N LYS A 176 19.24 67.87 4.98
CA LYS A 176 20.34 66.90 5.05
C LYS A 176 20.33 66.12 6.37
N HIS A 177 20.04 66.79 7.48
CA HIS A 177 19.92 66.12 8.78
C HIS A 177 18.74 65.15 8.82
N LYS A 178 17.57 65.55 8.30
CA LYS A 178 16.40 64.67 8.19
C LYS A 178 16.68 63.46 7.30
N GLU A 179 17.36 63.66 6.17
CA GLU A 179 17.78 62.58 5.27
C GLU A 179 18.74 61.61 5.96
N LEU A 180 19.72 62.13 6.72
CA LEU A 180 20.63 61.31 7.50
C LEU A 180 19.91 60.47 8.57
N VAL A 181 18.99 61.08 9.33
CA VAL A 181 18.21 60.39 10.35
C VAL A 181 17.32 59.32 9.71
N GLY A 182 16.62 59.65 8.62
CA GLY A 182 15.81 58.67 7.88
C GLY A 182 16.64 57.50 7.33
N GLY A 183 17.87 57.77 6.86
CA GLY A 183 18.80 56.73 6.42
C GLY A 183 19.25 55.82 7.57
N LEU A 184 19.53 56.38 8.75
CA LEU A 184 19.90 55.60 9.94
C LEU A 184 18.74 54.74 10.45
N GLU A 185 17.51 55.27 10.44
CA GLU A 185 16.31 54.53 10.82
C GLU A 185 16.07 53.34 9.89
N LEU A 186 16.26 53.51 8.58
CA LEU A 186 16.14 52.42 7.61
C LEU A 186 17.17 51.32 7.87
N ILE A 187 18.45 51.68 8.06
CA ILE A 187 19.50 50.72 8.41
C ILE A 187 19.15 49.97 9.70
N GLN A 188 18.61 50.66 10.71
CA GLN A 188 18.20 50.00 11.95
C GLN A 188 17.04 49.02 11.72
N GLN A 189 16.08 49.35 10.86
CA GLN A 189 14.99 48.44 10.49
C GLN A 189 15.52 47.22 9.75
N ASP A 190 16.44 47.39 8.81
CA ASP A 190 17.06 46.29 8.06
C ASP A 190 17.82 45.34 9.00
N LEU A 191 18.61 45.90 9.93
CA LEU A 191 19.32 45.10 10.94
C LEU A 191 18.37 44.33 11.85
N ARG A 192 17.24 44.93 12.25
CA ARG A 192 16.21 44.26 13.03
C ARG A 192 15.53 43.14 12.23
N ALA A 193 15.25 43.37 10.95
CA ALA A 193 14.67 42.36 10.07
C ALA A 193 15.60 41.13 9.97
N ILE A 194 16.89 41.35 9.68
CA ILE A 194 17.88 40.27 9.62
C ILE A 194 17.96 39.50 10.94
N HIS A 195 17.91 40.21 12.08
CA HIS A 195 17.94 39.56 13.39
C HIS A 195 16.69 38.70 13.65
N LEU A 196 15.50 39.21 13.29
CA LEU A 196 14.25 38.46 13.43
C LEU A 196 14.22 37.23 12.51
N ASP A 197 14.69 37.36 11.28
CA ASP A 197 14.78 36.24 10.33
C ASP A 197 15.71 35.14 10.88
N ALA A 198 16.86 35.52 11.47
CA ALA A 198 17.78 34.58 12.09
C ALA A 198 17.14 33.83 13.27
N LEU A 199 16.42 34.54 14.15
CA LEU A 199 15.70 33.93 15.28
C LEU A 199 14.57 33.01 14.80
N GLU A 200 13.85 33.39 13.75
CA GLU A 200 12.78 32.55 13.18
C GLU A 200 13.35 31.23 12.64
N GLU A 201 14.48 31.28 11.93
CA GLU A 201 15.16 30.09 11.44
C GLU A 201 15.69 29.20 12.56
N GLU A 202 16.18 29.78 13.66
CA GLU A 202 16.55 29.01 14.85
C GLU A 202 15.34 28.33 15.50
N CYS A 203 14.21 29.03 15.63
CA CYS A 203 12.97 28.45 16.14
C CYS A 203 12.45 27.31 15.26
N LYS A 204 12.47 27.48 13.92
CA LYS A 204 12.11 26.41 12.96
C LYS A 204 13.00 25.18 13.12
N LYS A 205 14.32 25.37 13.23
CA LYS A 205 15.27 24.26 13.47
C LYS A 205 14.98 23.55 14.78
N ALA A 206 14.76 24.29 15.86
CA ALA A 206 14.43 23.72 17.17
C ALA A 206 13.12 22.90 17.12
N ALA A 207 12.08 23.43 16.46
CA ALA A 207 10.82 22.73 16.27
C ALA A 207 10.98 21.43 15.46
N LEU A 208 11.78 21.46 14.38
CA LEU A 208 12.08 20.27 13.59
C LEU A 208 12.84 19.20 14.38
N ILE A 209 13.81 19.60 15.20
CA ILE A 209 14.56 18.69 16.07
C ILE A 209 13.62 18.05 17.10
N ALA A 210 12.75 18.83 17.74
CA ALA A 210 11.76 18.34 18.70
C ALA A 210 10.74 17.39 18.04
N LEU A 211 10.29 17.70 16.83
CA LEU A 211 9.40 16.80 16.08
C LEU A 211 10.11 15.50 15.71
N LYS A 212 11.38 15.57 15.30
CA LYS A 212 12.18 14.39 14.99
C LYS A 212 12.35 13.49 16.22
N SER A 213 12.72 14.06 17.38
CA SER A 213 12.87 13.28 18.60
C SER A 213 11.54 12.67 19.05
N TYR A 214 10.44 13.41 18.96
CA TYR A 214 9.09 12.89 19.22
C TYR A 214 8.74 11.70 18.31
N ASN A 215 8.95 11.84 17.00
CA ASN A 215 8.67 10.77 16.04
C ASN A 215 9.55 9.53 16.27
N GLN A 216 10.80 9.73 16.69
CA GLN A 216 11.69 8.62 17.07
C GLN A 216 11.17 7.87 18.29
N VAL A 217 10.83 8.59 19.37
CA VAL A 217 10.24 7.98 20.58
C VAL A 217 8.93 7.26 20.24
N GLN A 218 8.09 7.85 19.41
CA GLN A 218 6.83 7.21 18.99
C GLN A 218 7.07 5.94 18.17
N ALA A 219 8.11 5.90 17.33
CA ALA A 219 8.47 4.72 16.57
C ALA A 219 9.01 3.60 17.48
N GLU A 220 9.85 3.94 18.45
CA GLU A 220 10.36 3.01 19.47
C GLU A 220 9.22 2.44 20.32
N GLU A 221 8.29 3.28 20.79
CA GLU A 221 7.11 2.83 21.54
C GLU A 221 6.25 1.86 20.71
N ARG A 222 6.04 2.14 19.43
CA ARG A 222 5.30 1.25 18.53
C ARG A 222 6.02 -0.09 18.37
N GLN A 223 7.34 -0.07 18.16
CA GLN A 223 8.13 -1.28 18.02
C GLN A 223 8.09 -2.14 19.28
N GLU A 224 8.16 -1.52 20.46
CA GLU A 224 8.07 -2.21 21.74
C GLU A 224 6.68 -2.83 21.95
N ARG A 225 5.60 -2.12 21.62
CA ARG A 225 4.24 -2.67 21.63
C ARG A 225 4.12 -3.89 20.71
N GLU A 226 4.61 -3.79 19.48
CA GLU A 226 4.60 -4.92 18.55
C GLU A 226 5.40 -6.12 19.08
N ARG A 227 6.54 -5.89 19.77
CA ARG A 227 7.28 -6.97 20.43
C ARG A 227 6.46 -7.62 21.54
N GLN A 228 5.83 -6.83 22.39
CA GLN A 228 5.00 -7.34 23.48
C GLN A 228 3.79 -8.11 22.95
N ASP A 229 3.15 -7.61 21.91
CA ASP A 229 2.00 -8.28 21.29
C ASP A 229 2.42 -9.59 20.61
N LYS A 230 3.60 -9.64 19.97
CA LYS A 230 4.18 -10.89 19.48
C LYS A 230 4.43 -11.89 20.60
N GLN A 231 5.03 -11.46 21.71
CA GLN A 231 5.26 -12.34 22.87
C GLN A 231 3.94 -12.87 23.47
N LYS A 232 2.91 -12.02 23.54
CA LYS A 232 1.58 -12.44 23.99
C LYS A 232 0.97 -13.45 23.03
N HIS A 233 1.04 -13.18 21.72
CA HIS A 233 0.57 -14.11 20.70
C HIS A 233 1.29 -15.45 20.79
N GLU A 234 2.62 -15.46 20.84
CA GLU A 234 3.40 -16.69 21.03
C GLU A 234 3.00 -17.43 22.31
N GLY A 235 2.74 -16.71 23.41
CA GLY A 235 2.25 -17.28 24.66
C GLY A 235 0.85 -17.91 24.53
N LEU A 236 -0.06 -17.25 23.81
CA LEU A 236 -1.41 -17.77 23.52
C LEU A 236 -1.35 -18.98 22.59
N ASP A 237 -0.53 -18.94 21.55
CA ASP A 237 -0.33 -20.04 20.61
C ASP A 237 0.22 -21.28 21.35
N LEU A 238 1.20 -21.09 22.24
CA LEU A 238 1.71 -22.17 23.09
C LEU A 238 0.64 -22.71 24.05
N ALA A 239 -0.17 -21.84 24.65
CA ALA A 239 -1.26 -22.26 25.51
C ALA A 239 -2.33 -23.06 24.75
N GLU A 240 -2.67 -22.64 23.52
CA GLU A 240 -3.57 -23.37 22.64
C GLU A 240 -3.00 -24.75 22.29
N ILE A 241 -1.72 -24.83 21.90
CA ILE A 241 -1.05 -26.10 21.63
C ILE A 241 -1.11 -27.01 22.85
N LEU A 242 -0.76 -26.51 24.04
CA LEU A 242 -0.81 -27.30 25.27
C LEU A 242 -2.23 -27.77 25.59
N GLN A 243 -3.23 -26.90 25.43
CA GLN A 243 -4.63 -27.26 25.64
C GLN A 243 -5.08 -28.33 24.65
N MET A 244 -4.71 -28.21 23.38
CA MET A 244 -5.03 -29.21 22.36
C MET A 244 -4.35 -30.55 22.66
N VAL A 245 -3.06 -30.55 22.98
CA VAL A 245 -2.29 -31.75 23.31
C VAL A 245 -2.83 -32.45 24.56
N THR A 246 -3.29 -31.69 25.55
CA THR A 246 -3.89 -32.22 26.78
C THR A 246 -5.39 -32.51 26.66
N SER A 247 -6.01 -32.11 25.56
CA SER A 247 -7.44 -32.32 25.34
C SER A 247 -7.79 -33.79 25.22
N ASP A 248 -8.95 -34.14 25.76
CA ASP A 248 -9.59 -35.45 25.70
C ASP A 248 -9.67 -36.07 24.30
N LEU A 249 -9.71 -35.22 23.26
CA LEU A 249 -9.75 -35.65 21.88
C LEU A 249 -8.40 -36.26 21.45
N LEU A 250 -7.27 -35.59 21.75
CA LEU A 250 -5.94 -36.03 21.31
C LEU A 250 -5.30 -37.05 22.26
N THR A 251 -5.57 -36.96 23.56
CA THR A 251 -5.07 -37.94 24.56
C THR A 251 -5.88 -39.23 24.58
N GLU A 252 -7.02 -39.24 23.89
CA GLU A 252 -8.00 -40.30 23.86
C GLU A 252 -8.45 -40.81 25.24
N CYS A 253 -8.49 -39.96 26.26
CA CYS A 253 -8.82 -40.32 27.64
C CYS A 253 -10.08 -41.22 27.73
N PRO A 254 -9.99 -42.44 28.31
CA PRO A 254 -11.11 -43.38 28.39
C PRO A 254 -12.17 -42.95 29.42
N GLU A 255 -11.79 -42.10 30.38
CA GLU A 255 -12.66 -41.61 31.46
C GLU A 255 -13.86 -40.80 30.94
N VAL A 256 -13.70 -40.13 29.80
CA VAL A 256 -14.75 -39.33 29.13
C VAL A 256 -15.94 -40.20 28.66
N ALA A 257 -15.72 -41.50 28.51
CA ALA A 257 -16.77 -42.45 28.16
C ALA A 257 -17.72 -42.74 29.35
N VAL A 258 -17.28 -42.49 30.59
CA VAL A 258 -18.07 -42.69 31.80
C VAL A 258 -19.04 -41.52 31.97
N LYS A 259 -20.33 -41.83 32.09
CA LYS A 259 -21.34 -40.80 32.32
C LYS A 259 -21.36 -40.35 33.78
N GLU A 260 -20.78 -39.19 34.08
CA GLU A 260 -20.85 -38.60 35.42
C GLU A 260 -22.31 -38.31 35.84
N GLY A 261 -22.67 -38.72 37.06
CA GLY A 261 -23.97 -38.42 37.68
C GLY A 261 -25.14 -39.36 37.33
N MET A 262 -24.96 -40.37 36.48
CA MET A 262 -26.00 -41.37 36.19
C MET A 262 -25.45 -42.80 36.11
N GLY A 263 -25.38 -43.47 37.26
CA GLY A 263 -25.00 -44.88 37.43
C GLY A 263 -24.76 -45.20 38.91
N SER A 264 -24.92 -46.47 39.30
CA SER A 264 -24.41 -46.93 40.61
C SER A 264 -22.88 -47.12 40.49
N ALA A 265 -22.14 -46.97 41.58
CA ALA A 265 -20.68 -47.18 41.61
C ALA A 265 -20.26 -48.56 41.08
N GLU A 266 -21.17 -49.53 41.14
CA GLU A 266 -20.96 -50.93 40.71
C GLU A 266 -21.19 -51.17 39.21
N ALA A 267 -21.86 -50.26 38.49
CA ALA A 267 -22.16 -50.40 37.06
C ALA A 267 -22.27 -49.02 36.38
N PRO A 268 -21.13 -48.35 36.09
CA PRO A 268 -21.13 -47.07 35.39
C PRO A 268 -21.75 -47.23 33.99
N ARG A 269 -22.66 -46.31 33.62
CA ARG A 269 -23.19 -46.27 32.26
C ARG A 269 -22.19 -45.57 31.35
N VAL A 270 -21.92 -46.19 30.21
CA VAL A 270 -21.01 -45.67 29.19
C VAL A 270 -21.79 -44.91 28.12
N LEU A 271 -21.25 -43.78 27.67
CA LEU A 271 -21.77 -43.01 26.54
C LEU A 271 -21.42 -43.72 25.22
N PRO A 272 -22.40 -44.12 24.39
CA PRO A 272 -22.15 -44.93 23.19
C PRO A 272 -21.24 -44.27 22.15
N ASP A 273 -21.32 -42.95 22.03
CA ASP A 273 -20.54 -42.12 21.11
C ASP A 273 -19.07 -41.96 21.52
N ARG A 274 -18.74 -42.23 22.79
CA ARG A 274 -17.39 -42.03 23.36
C ARG A 274 -16.72 -43.32 23.80
N TRP A 275 -17.34 -44.47 23.53
CA TRP A 275 -16.81 -45.77 23.94
C TRP A 275 -15.61 -46.18 23.08
N LYS A 276 -14.48 -46.45 23.74
CA LYS A 276 -13.18 -46.80 23.09
C LYS A 276 -12.66 -48.20 23.48
N GLY A 277 -13.58 -49.11 23.85
CA GLY A 277 -13.24 -50.47 24.26
C GLY A 277 -13.29 -50.71 25.77
N MET A 278 -12.92 -51.92 26.20
CA MET A 278 -12.90 -52.33 27.60
C MET A 278 -11.61 -51.87 28.29
N SER A 279 -11.68 -51.61 29.60
CA SER A 279 -10.50 -51.24 30.38
C SER A 279 -9.53 -52.42 30.52
N SER A 280 -8.26 -52.13 30.78
CA SER A 280 -7.25 -53.18 31.01
C SER A 280 -7.61 -54.03 32.23
N GLU A 281 -8.25 -53.45 33.25
CA GLU A 281 -8.73 -54.15 34.44
C GLU A 281 -9.88 -55.11 34.13
N GLU A 282 -10.86 -54.69 33.34
CA GLU A 282 -11.97 -55.53 32.86
C GLU A 282 -11.47 -56.70 32.02
N LEU A 283 -10.55 -56.43 31.08
CA LEU A 283 -9.92 -57.46 30.26
C LEU A 283 -9.15 -58.47 31.12
N ASN A 284 -8.41 -58.00 32.12
CA ASN A 284 -7.69 -58.86 33.06
C ASN A 284 -8.63 -59.71 33.91
N ALA A 285 -9.76 -59.16 34.34
CA ALA A 285 -10.80 -59.91 35.06
C ALA A 285 -11.37 -61.04 34.18
N ILE A 286 -11.65 -60.77 32.90
CA ILE A 286 -12.08 -61.78 31.93
C ILE A 286 -11.00 -62.85 31.76
N TYR A 287 -9.72 -62.48 31.66
CA TYR A 287 -8.63 -63.45 31.55
C TYR A 287 -8.52 -64.35 32.79
N ARG A 288 -8.68 -63.80 33.99
CA ARG A 288 -8.74 -64.58 35.23
C ARG A 288 -9.92 -65.55 35.23
N GLN A 289 -11.12 -65.06 34.90
CA GLN A 289 -12.31 -65.90 34.85
C GLN A 289 -12.19 -67.02 33.81
N ARG A 290 -11.60 -66.75 32.64
CA ARG A 290 -11.31 -67.79 31.63
C ARG A 290 -10.30 -68.82 32.13
N ALA A 291 -9.32 -68.41 32.92
CA ALA A 291 -8.36 -69.34 33.53
C ALA A 291 -9.06 -70.25 34.55
N GLU A 292 -9.91 -69.68 35.42
CA GLU A 292 -10.73 -70.43 36.38
C GLU A 292 -11.66 -71.42 35.67
N GLN A 293 -12.39 -70.98 34.63
CA GLN A 293 -13.25 -71.86 33.84
C GLN A 293 -12.50 -73.04 33.21
N ARG A 294 -11.26 -72.83 32.74
CA ARG A 294 -10.42 -73.92 32.23
C ARG A 294 -10.07 -74.91 33.33
N ALA A 295 -9.65 -74.42 34.49
CA ALA A 295 -9.35 -75.25 35.66
C ALA A 295 -10.60 -76.04 36.13
N ASP A 296 -11.76 -75.40 36.15
CA ASP A 296 -13.03 -76.04 36.53
C ASP A 296 -13.43 -77.15 35.58
N ARG A 297 -13.33 -76.91 34.27
CA ARG A 297 -13.57 -77.94 33.25
C ARG A 297 -12.58 -79.09 33.34
N GLU A 298 -11.31 -78.83 33.70
CA GLU A 298 -10.34 -79.89 33.97
C GLU A 298 -10.72 -80.72 35.19
N ARG A 299 -11.13 -80.08 36.28
CA ARG A 299 -11.64 -80.77 37.48
C ARG A 299 -12.89 -81.61 37.18
N GLN A 300 -13.82 -81.09 36.39
CA GLN A 300 -15.01 -81.84 35.96
C GLN A 300 -14.63 -83.07 35.13
N ARG A 301 -13.75 -82.92 34.13
CA ARG A 301 -13.25 -84.06 33.34
C ARG A 301 -12.56 -85.13 34.20
N GLN A 302 -11.83 -84.73 35.24
CA GLN A 302 -11.23 -85.67 36.18
C GLN A 302 -12.29 -86.42 37.01
N ARG A 303 -13.33 -85.73 37.49
CA ARG A 303 -14.46 -86.36 38.21
C ARG A 303 -15.25 -87.32 37.31
N GLU A 304 -15.52 -86.92 36.07
CA GLU A 304 -16.18 -87.79 35.08
C GLU A 304 -15.35 -89.04 34.80
N LYS A 305 -14.02 -88.91 34.64
CA LYS A 305 -13.13 -90.06 34.51
C LYS A 305 -13.22 -91.00 35.72
N GLN A 306 -13.22 -90.47 36.94
CA GLN A 306 -13.37 -91.28 38.16
C GLN A 306 -14.74 -91.97 38.24
N SER A 307 -15.81 -91.26 37.88
CA SER A 307 -17.16 -91.82 37.87
C SER A 307 -17.32 -92.91 36.80
N ASN A 308 -16.76 -92.70 35.61
CA ASN A 308 -16.77 -93.69 34.54
C ASN A 308 -15.97 -94.94 34.94
N LEU A 309 -14.79 -94.78 35.55
CA LEU A 309 -14.03 -95.91 36.09
C LEU A 309 -14.81 -96.69 37.15
N ALA A 310 -15.50 -95.99 38.07
CA ALA A 310 -16.33 -96.64 39.07
C ALA A 310 -17.52 -97.38 38.43
N TRP A 311 -18.14 -96.78 37.41
CA TRP A 311 -19.22 -97.41 36.64
C TRP A 311 -18.73 -98.66 35.90
N ASP A 312 -17.57 -98.59 35.23
CA ASP A 312 -16.97 -99.71 34.52
C ASP A 312 -16.65 -100.87 35.48
N LEU A 313 -16.13 -100.57 36.68
CA LEU A 313 -15.92 -101.58 37.72
C LEU A 313 -17.24 -102.23 38.18
N GLN A 314 -18.28 -101.43 38.41
CA GLN A 314 -19.60 -101.95 38.78
C GLN A 314 -20.18 -102.83 37.67
N GLN A 315 -20.02 -102.45 36.40
CA GLN A 315 -20.45 -103.26 35.25
C GLN A 315 -19.68 -104.59 35.19
N LEU A 316 -18.37 -104.59 35.46
CA LEU A 316 -17.57 -105.81 35.54
C LEU A 316 -18.03 -106.73 36.67
N GLU A 317 -18.37 -106.19 37.85
CA GLU A 317 -18.91 -106.97 38.95
C GLU A 317 -20.29 -107.56 38.61
N GLN A 318 -21.17 -106.78 37.99
CA GLN A 318 -22.47 -107.27 37.51
C GLN A 318 -22.31 -108.36 36.46
N ALA A 319 -21.40 -108.20 35.50
CA ALA A 319 -21.12 -109.21 34.48
C ALA A 319 -20.59 -110.52 35.11
N ARG A 320 -19.70 -110.43 36.12
CA ARG A 320 -19.26 -111.62 36.87
C ARG A 320 -20.40 -112.32 37.58
N GLN A 321 -21.28 -111.56 38.25
CA GLN A 321 -22.46 -112.13 38.91
C GLN A 321 -23.39 -112.82 37.92
N GLN A 322 -23.63 -112.21 36.74
CA GLN A 322 -24.42 -112.82 35.68
C GLN A 322 -23.78 -114.11 35.14
N GLU A 323 -22.46 -114.13 34.93
CA GLU A 323 -21.76 -115.37 34.53
C GLU A 323 -21.89 -116.47 35.60
N GLU A 324 -21.81 -116.14 36.89
CA GLU A 324 -22.02 -117.09 37.98
C GLU A 324 -23.46 -117.63 38.01
N GLU A 325 -24.46 -116.77 37.81
CA GLU A 325 -25.87 -117.18 37.71
C GLU A 325 -26.11 -118.05 36.47
N GLU A 326 -25.56 -117.70 35.31
CA GLU A 326 -25.62 -118.54 34.11
C GLU A 326 -25.01 -119.91 34.35
N ARG A 327 -23.87 -120.00 35.06
CA ARG A 327 -23.26 -121.29 35.42
C ARG A 327 -24.19 -122.12 36.28
N ARG A 328 -24.83 -121.51 37.31
CA ARG A 328 -25.83 -122.19 38.15
C ARG A 328 -27.02 -122.68 37.34
N VAL A 329 -27.54 -121.86 36.40
CA VAL A 329 -28.63 -122.26 35.51
C VAL A 329 -28.21 -123.44 34.62
N ARG A 330 -27.01 -123.40 34.03
CA ARG A 330 -26.48 -124.49 33.21
C ARG A 330 -26.31 -125.79 34.01
N GLU A 331 -25.90 -125.72 35.27
CA GLU A 331 -25.83 -126.87 36.18
C GLU A 331 -27.22 -127.46 36.45
N LEU A 332 -28.20 -126.62 36.79
CA LEU A 332 -29.59 -127.05 36.99
C LEU A 332 -30.20 -127.65 35.71
N GLU A 333 -29.91 -127.09 34.54
CA GLU A 333 -30.33 -127.65 33.26
C GLU A 333 -29.71 -129.02 32.99
N ARG A 334 -28.42 -129.20 33.31
CA ARG A 334 -27.75 -130.51 33.22
C ARG A 334 -28.40 -131.53 34.13
N GLU A 335 -28.72 -131.15 35.37
CA GLU A 335 -29.45 -132.03 36.30
C GLU A 335 -30.84 -132.39 35.78
N ARG A 336 -31.59 -131.42 35.24
CA ARG A 336 -32.89 -131.65 34.62
C ARG A 336 -32.79 -132.59 33.42
N ARG A 337 -31.79 -132.41 32.54
CA ARG A 337 -31.54 -133.31 31.40
C ARG A 337 -31.19 -134.72 31.87
N ALA A 338 -30.33 -134.87 32.87
CA ALA A 338 -30.00 -136.17 33.43
C ALA A 338 -31.23 -136.89 34.01
N ARG A 339 -32.12 -136.17 34.70
CA ARG A 339 -33.41 -136.73 35.19
C ARG A 339 -34.34 -137.12 34.04
N LEU A 340 -34.44 -136.30 33.01
CA LEU A 340 -35.23 -136.60 31.80
C LEU A 340 -34.68 -137.82 31.05
N ASP A 341 -33.35 -137.96 30.95
CA ASP A 341 -32.71 -139.11 30.31
C ASP A 341 -32.96 -140.40 31.09
N GLN A 342 -32.90 -140.36 32.43
CA GLN A 342 -33.27 -141.51 33.27
C GLN A 342 -34.74 -141.91 33.08
N TYR A 343 -35.64 -140.92 33.01
CA TYR A 343 -37.06 -141.17 32.76
C TYR A 343 -37.30 -141.75 31.35
N ASN A 344 -36.65 -141.21 30.33
CA ASN A 344 -36.71 -141.74 28.96
C ASN A 344 -36.17 -143.16 28.85
N GLN A 345 -35.13 -143.52 29.60
CA GLN A 345 -34.62 -144.89 29.68
C GLN A 345 -35.64 -145.86 30.29
N GLN A 346 -36.38 -145.44 31.32
CA GLN A 346 -37.46 -146.24 31.91
C GLN A 346 -38.59 -146.45 30.89
N LEU A 347 -39.03 -145.37 30.24
CA LEU A 347 -40.07 -145.42 29.21
C LEU A 347 -39.68 -146.31 28.02
N ALA A 348 -38.42 -146.26 27.59
CA ALA A 348 -37.90 -147.11 26.52
C ALA A 348 -37.89 -148.60 26.89
N ARG A 349 -37.60 -148.94 28.16
CA ARG A 349 -37.69 -150.33 28.65
C ARG A 349 -39.14 -150.82 28.65
N GLU A 350 -40.07 -150.00 29.15
CA GLU A 350 -41.51 -150.31 29.13
C GLU A 350 -42.02 -150.54 27.70
N GLN A 351 -41.60 -149.69 26.74
CA GLN A 351 -41.95 -149.86 25.32
C GLN A 351 -41.39 -151.16 24.72
N GLN A 352 -40.14 -151.53 25.05
CA GLN A 352 -39.56 -152.79 24.59
C GLN A 352 -40.28 -154.00 25.17
N GLU A 353 -40.67 -153.97 26.46
CA GLU A 353 -41.46 -155.04 27.07
C GLU A 353 -42.85 -155.15 26.42
N HIS A 354 -43.50 -154.03 26.15
CA HIS A 354 -44.79 -154.02 25.47
C HIS A 354 -44.71 -154.56 24.03
N GLN A 355 -43.66 -154.22 23.27
CA GLN A 355 -43.43 -154.76 21.93
C GLN A 355 -43.14 -156.27 21.94
N LYS A 356 -42.40 -156.77 22.95
CA LYS A 356 -42.19 -158.22 23.13
C LYS A 356 -43.51 -158.96 23.39
N TYR A 357 -44.38 -158.41 24.22
CA TYR A 357 -45.72 -158.97 24.46
C TYR A 357 -46.58 -159.03 23.19
N LEU A 358 -46.63 -157.93 22.42
CA LEU A 358 -47.41 -157.87 21.17
C LEU A 358 -46.95 -158.91 20.13
N ASN A 359 -45.63 -159.04 19.93
CA ASN A 359 -45.08 -159.92 18.90
C ASN A 359 -45.17 -161.42 19.25
N ASN A 360 -45.06 -161.78 20.53
CA ASN A 360 -45.04 -163.18 20.95
C ASN A 360 -46.46 -163.75 21.20
N ASP A 361 -47.34 -162.99 21.85
CA ASP A 361 -48.61 -163.52 22.38
C ASP A 361 -49.84 -163.13 21.54
N LEU A 362 -49.80 -162.02 20.79
CA LEU A 362 -50.94 -161.51 20.00
C LEU A 362 -50.79 -161.75 18.48
N TYR A 363 -49.57 -161.76 17.95
CA TYR A 363 -49.32 -161.89 16.50
C TYR A 363 -48.86 -163.29 16.06
N THR A 364 -49.38 -164.35 16.68
CA THR A 364 -49.20 -165.75 16.23
C THR A 364 -50.55 -166.43 15.98
N ASN A 365 -51.04 -166.36 14.74
CA ASN A 365 -52.25 -167.05 14.32
C ASN A 365 -52.00 -168.56 14.17
N ARG A 366 -52.45 -169.37 15.13
CA ARG A 366 -52.53 -170.84 15.01
C ARG A 366 -53.91 -171.24 14.47
N PRO A 367 -54.02 -172.00 13.36
CA PRO A 367 -55.31 -172.42 12.81
C PRO A 367 -56.12 -173.26 13.80
N THR A 368 -57.37 -172.88 14.03
CA THR A 368 -58.27 -173.52 15.02
C THR A 368 -58.84 -174.83 14.49
N VAL A 369 -59.05 -175.83 15.37
CA VAL A 369 -59.50 -177.20 15.03
C VAL A 369 -60.78 -177.25 14.15
N ARG A 370 -61.63 -176.22 14.22
CA ARG A 370 -62.82 -176.03 13.36
C ARG A 370 -62.51 -175.91 11.86
N TYR A 371 -61.31 -175.44 11.51
CA TYR A 371 -60.79 -175.32 10.13
C TYR A 371 -60.56 -176.69 9.48
N PHE A 372 -60.09 -177.68 10.26
CA PHE A 372 -59.82 -179.03 9.75
C PHE A 372 -61.08 -179.91 9.66
N SER A 373 -62.12 -179.63 10.44
CA SER A 373 -63.42 -180.35 10.39
C SER A 373 -64.34 -179.95 9.23
N GLN A 374 -63.93 -179.00 8.37
CA GLN A 374 -64.70 -178.58 7.17
C GLN A 374 -64.43 -179.44 5.93
N PHE A 375 -63.37 -180.26 5.93
CA PHE A 375 -63.04 -181.18 4.85
C PHE A 375 -63.65 -182.56 5.14
N SER A 376 -64.27 -183.21 4.15
CA SER A 376 -64.90 -184.55 4.24
C SER A 376 -66.15 -184.68 5.15
N ALA A 377 -67.15 -183.78 4.99
CA ALA A 377 -68.43 -183.83 5.71
C ALA A 377 -69.70 -184.07 4.83
N SER A 378 -69.57 -184.43 3.55
CA SER A 378 -70.72 -184.91 2.74
C SER A 378 -70.32 -185.92 1.67
N SER A 379 -71.13 -186.98 1.49
CA SER A 379 -70.94 -188.00 0.46
C SER A 379 -71.57 -187.59 -0.89
N ARG A 380 -70.87 -186.70 -1.60
CA ARG A 380 -71.02 -186.56 -3.05
C ARG A 380 -69.66 -186.57 -3.70
#